data_AF-A0A6A1WK64-F1
#
_entry.id   AF-A0A6A1WK64-F1
#
_cell.length_a   1.000
_cell.length_b   1.000
_cell.length_c   1.000
_cell.angle_alpha   90.00
_cell.angle_beta   90.00
_cell.angle_gamma   90.00
#
_symmetry.space_group_name_H-M   'P 1'
#
loop_
_entity.id
_entity.type
_entity.pdbx_description
1 polymer ?
#
loop_
_entity_poly.entity_id
_entity_poly.type
_entity_poly.pdbx_seq_one_letter_code
_entity_poly.pdbx_strand_id
1 'polypeptide(L)'
;MPPYFPQLNLVPAECRSHISVTEFEGQLVLLTRQNFVKKKKRELDKSVTDSLVLVLLCYTDSAIYALKRSQTKKRKVVDRRASKSRKIRYHVHEKIFNFMAPLPMDLPPIAPKLFENFFGLKTPKPASVV
;
A
#
# COMPACT_ATOMS: atom_id res chain seq x y z
N MET A 1 -3.62 11.84 27.75
CA MET A 1 -4.24 12.80 26.80
C MET A 1 -4.02 12.31 25.38
N PRO A 2 -5.08 12.05 24.60
CA PRO A 2 -4.97 11.83 23.15
C PRO A 2 -5.14 13.16 22.37
N PRO A 3 -4.36 13.41 21.29
CA PRO A 3 -4.60 14.57 20.43
C PRO A 3 -5.75 14.32 19.43
N TYR A 4 -6.56 15.38 19.32
CA TYR A 4 -7.79 15.58 18.58
C TYR A 4 -7.63 15.48 17.05
N PHE A 5 -8.61 14.86 16.37
CA PHE A 5 -8.88 15.03 14.94
C PHE A 5 -9.98 16.09 14.74
N PRO A 6 -9.90 16.98 13.75
CA PRO A 6 -11.07 17.71 13.25
C PRO A 6 -11.58 17.13 11.92
N GLN A 7 -12.87 16.80 11.91
CA GLN A 7 -13.68 16.47 10.73
C GLN A 7 -14.09 17.76 10.03
N LEU A 8 -14.01 17.80 8.69
CA LEU A 8 -14.62 18.84 7.86
C LEU A 8 -15.78 18.23 7.08
N ASN A 9 -17.00 18.55 7.50
CA ASN A 9 -18.21 18.42 6.72
C ASN A 9 -18.73 19.83 6.44
N LEU A 10 -18.81 20.23 5.16
CA LEU A 10 -19.66 21.33 4.73
C LEU A 10 -20.65 20.81 3.70
N VAL A 11 -21.92 21.03 4.01
CA VAL A 11 -23.15 20.73 3.28
C VAL A 11 -23.58 22.01 2.53
N PRO A 12 -24.35 21.91 1.43
CA PRO A 12 -24.35 22.86 0.31
C PRO A 12 -25.41 23.96 0.42
N ALA A 13 -25.27 25.00 -0.40
CA ALA A 13 -26.33 25.98 -0.65
C ALA A 13 -26.49 26.23 -2.15
N GLU A 14 -27.70 25.96 -2.63
CA GLU A 14 -28.25 26.35 -3.92
C GLU A 14 -28.45 27.88 -3.97
N CYS A 15 -28.22 28.50 -5.12
CA CYS A 15 -28.81 29.80 -5.45
C CYS A 15 -29.22 29.87 -6.93
N ARG A 16 -30.53 29.95 -7.10
CA ARG A 16 -31.35 30.07 -8.29
C ARG A 16 -31.28 31.51 -8.83
N SER A 17 -31.13 31.69 -10.14
CA SER A 17 -31.51 32.95 -10.81
C SER A 17 -32.15 32.67 -12.17
N HIS A 18 -33.47 32.81 -12.19
CA HIS A 18 -34.28 33.03 -13.39
C HIS A 18 -34.05 34.46 -13.88
N ILE A 19 -33.75 34.66 -15.17
CA ILE A 19 -34.22 35.83 -15.92
C ILE A 19 -34.52 35.39 -17.35
N SER A 20 -35.79 35.51 -17.73
CA SER A 20 -36.32 35.44 -19.08
C SER A 20 -36.06 36.74 -19.84
N VAL A 21 -35.66 36.67 -21.11
CA VAL A 21 -35.86 37.78 -22.05
C VAL A 21 -36.35 37.20 -23.38
N THR A 22 -37.50 37.71 -23.79
CA THR A 22 -38.25 37.49 -25.02
C THR A 22 -37.59 38.17 -26.22
N GLU A 23 -37.86 37.59 -27.41
CA GLU A 23 -37.96 38.23 -28.73
C GLU A 23 -36.76 39.03 -29.27
N PHE A 24 -36.24 38.60 -30.42
CA PHE A 24 -36.09 39.48 -31.59
C PHE A 24 -35.92 38.59 -32.83
N GLU A 25 -37.06 38.27 -33.44
CA GLU A 25 -37.13 37.83 -34.83
C GLU A 25 -36.73 38.99 -35.75
N GLY A 26 -36.10 38.66 -36.87
CA GLY A 26 -35.88 39.60 -37.97
C GLY A 26 -34.42 39.87 -38.31
N GLN A 27 -33.79 38.93 -39.03
CA GLN A 27 -33.26 39.28 -40.34
C GLN A 27 -32.96 38.02 -41.17
N LEU A 28 -33.85 37.83 -42.13
CA LEU A 28 -33.80 36.90 -43.23
C LEU A 28 -32.60 37.22 -44.14
N VAL A 29 -31.77 36.20 -44.37
CA VAL A 29 -31.21 35.80 -45.68
C VAL A 29 -30.59 36.90 -46.55
N LEU A 30 -29.26 37.02 -46.54
CA LEU A 30 -28.43 37.11 -47.74
C LEU A 30 -27.03 36.56 -47.41
N LEU A 31 -26.51 35.66 -48.25
CA LEU A 31 -25.13 35.10 -48.34
C LEU A 31 -25.05 33.56 -48.40
N THR A 32 -25.96 32.91 -49.11
CA THR A 32 -25.85 31.50 -49.50
C THR A 32 -25.29 31.34 -50.91
N ARG A 33 -24.06 31.83 -51.17
CA ARG A 33 -23.32 31.51 -52.41
C ARG A 33 -21.82 31.23 -52.26
N GLN A 34 -21.29 31.10 -51.04
CA GLN A 34 -19.88 30.68 -50.79
C GLN A 34 -19.73 29.50 -49.81
N ASN A 35 -20.76 28.65 -49.66
CA ASN A 35 -20.80 27.59 -48.63
C ASN A 35 -20.64 26.15 -49.15
N PHE A 36 -20.24 25.95 -50.42
CA PHE A 36 -20.13 24.60 -50.98
C PHE A 36 -18.76 23.94 -50.73
N VAL A 37 -17.64 24.66 -50.94
CA VAL A 37 -16.29 24.09 -50.78
C VAL A 37 -15.89 23.91 -49.31
N LYS A 38 -16.38 24.76 -48.40
CA LYS A 38 -16.10 24.68 -46.95
C LYS A 38 -16.86 23.55 -46.25
N LYS A 39 -17.95 23.03 -46.84
CA LYS A 39 -18.76 21.96 -46.22
C LYS A 39 -18.09 20.59 -46.40
N LYS A 40 -17.51 20.34 -47.58
CA LYS A 40 -16.80 19.09 -47.90
C LYS A 40 -15.45 18.95 -47.18
N LYS A 41 -14.75 20.06 -46.90
CA LYS A 41 -13.52 20.05 -46.09
C LYS A 41 -13.80 19.76 -44.61
N ARG A 42 -14.85 20.37 -44.04
CA ARG A 42 -15.28 20.13 -42.65
C ARG A 42 -15.85 18.73 -42.39
N GLU A 43 -16.35 18.02 -43.39
CA GLU A 43 -16.78 16.61 -43.25
C GLU A 43 -15.59 15.64 -43.26
N LEU A 44 -14.59 15.90 -44.12
CA LEU A 44 -13.36 15.11 -44.13
C LEU A 44 -12.56 15.32 -42.84
N ASP A 45 -12.44 16.58 -42.38
CA ASP A 45 -11.75 16.91 -41.13
C ASP A 45 -12.42 16.27 -39.90
N LYS A 46 -13.77 16.14 -39.88
CA LYS A 46 -14.50 15.42 -38.82
C LYS A 46 -14.22 13.91 -38.80
N SER A 47 -14.20 13.28 -39.98
CA SER A 47 -13.87 11.84 -40.08
C SER A 47 -12.42 11.53 -39.66
N VAL A 48 -11.50 12.46 -39.93
CA VAL A 48 -10.09 12.35 -39.51
C VAL A 48 -9.96 12.62 -38.02
N THR A 49 -10.67 13.60 -37.45
CA THR A 49 -10.66 13.81 -35.99
C THR A 49 -11.27 12.63 -35.25
N ASP A 50 -12.36 12.04 -35.73
CA ASP A 50 -13.01 10.91 -35.05
C ASP A 50 -12.14 9.64 -35.07
N SER A 51 -11.43 9.39 -36.17
CA SER A 51 -10.48 8.26 -36.26
C SER A 51 -9.23 8.48 -35.39
N LEU A 52 -8.69 9.69 -35.33
CA LEU A 52 -7.57 10.02 -34.44
C LEU A 52 -7.98 9.97 -32.96
N VAL A 53 -9.19 10.41 -32.62
CA VAL A 53 -9.75 10.32 -31.26
C VAL A 53 -9.93 8.86 -30.86
N LEU A 54 -10.42 8.00 -31.76
CA LEU A 54 -10.56 6.57 -31.49
C LEU A 54 -9.20 5.89 -31.24
N VAL A 55 -8.18 6.23 -32.03
CA VAL A 55 -6.81 5.72 -31.85
C VAL A 55 -6.21 6.22 -30.53
N LEU A 56 -6.41 7.49 -30.18
CA LEU A 56 -5.94 8.06 -28.91
C LEU A 56 -6.60 7.38 -27.71
N LEU A 57 -7.92 7.19 -27.75
CA LEU A 57 -8.68 6.53 -26.68
C LEU A 57 -8.19 5.08 -26.49
N CYS A 58 -8.00 4.33 -27.58
CA CYS A 58 -7.50 2.96 -27.55
C CYS A 58 -6.05 2.87 -27.01
N TYR A 59 -5.20 3.84 -27.33
CA TYR A 59 -3.85 3.96 -26.77
C TYR A 59 -3.88 4.29 -25.28
N THR A 60 -4.79 5.17 -24.84
CA THR A 60 -4.93 5.49 -23.41
C THR A 60 -5.47 4.31 -22.59
N ASP A 61 -6.43 3.55 -23.09
CA ASP A 61 -6.96 2.37 -22.38
C ASP A 61 -5.91 1.27 -22.22
N SER A 62 -5.11 1.02 -23.26
CA SER A 62 -3.99 0.08 -23.19
C SER A 62 -2.89 0.56 -22.25
N ALA A 63 -2.58 1.85 -22.23
CA ALA A 63 -1.65 2.46 -21.28
C ALA A 63 -2.16 2.38 -19.82
N ILE A 64 -3.45 2.67 -19.59
CA ILE A 64 -4.10 2.56 -18.27
C ILE A 64 -4.10 1.10 -17.79
N TYR A 65 -4.38 0.15 -18.67
CA TYR A 65 -4.34 -1.29 -18.36
C TYR A 65 -2.91 -1.76 -18.02
N ALA A 66 -1.91 -1.32 -18.79
CA ALA A 66 -0.50 -1.62 -18.52
C ALA A 66 -0.03 -1.04 -17.17
N LEU A 67 -0.44 0.18 -16.84
CA LEU A 67 -0.18 0.81 -15.54
C LEU A 67 -0.84 0.07 -14.37
N LYS A 68 -2.07 -0.43 -14.56
CA LYS A 68 -2.76 -1.24 -13.53
C LYS A 68 -2.09 -2.62 -13.34
N ARG A 69 -1.55 -3.22 -14.40
CA ARG A 69 -0.87 -4.52 -14.36
C ARG A 69 0.57 -4.43 -13.80
N SER A 70 1.26 -3.32 -14.02
CA SER A 70 2.62 -3.10 -13.52
C SER A 70 2.68 -2.80 -12.02
N GLN A 71 1.54 -2.48 -11.39
CA GLN A 71 1.45 -2.39 -9.94
C GLN A 71 1.52 -3.80 -9.32
N THR A 72 2.71 -4.18 -8.89
CA THR A 72 2.90 -5.38 -8.09
C THR A 72 2.07 -5.27 -6.82
N LYS A 73 1.15 -6.21 -6.60
CA LYS A 73 0.32 -6.29 -5.41
C LYS A 73 1.23 -6.33 -4.18
N LYS A 74 1.20 -5.27 -3.36
CA LYS A 74 1.99 -5.19 -2.13
C LYS A 74 1.56 -6.32 -1.20
N ARG A 75 2.43 -7.32 -1.03
CA ARG A 75 2.20 -8.43 -0.11
C ARG A 75 2.56 -7.97 1.30
N LYS A 76 1.80 -8.43 2.29
CA LYS A 76 2.14 -8.21 3.70
C LYS A 76 3.55 -8.77 3.95
N VAL A 77 4.43 -7.95 4.53
CA VAL A 77 5.73 -8.41 4.99
C VAL A 77 5.49 -9.25 6.24
N VAL A 78 5.47 -10.56 6.05
CA VAL A 78 5.35 -11.55 7.12
C VAL A 78 6.75 -12.06 7.42
N ASP A 79 7.10 -12.12 8.70
CA ASP A 79 8.31 -12.81 9.13
C ASP A 79 8.18 -14.30 8.81
N ARG A 80 8.80 -14.71 7.69
CA ARG A 80 8.78 -16.09 7.21
C ARG A 80 9.58 -17.03 8.12
N ARG A 81 10.54 -16.50 8.89
CA ARG A 81 11.43 -17.29 9.76
C ARG A 81 10.81 -17.55 11.13
N ALA A 82 10.01 -16.61 11.66
CA ALA A 82 9.37 -16.75 12.97
C ALA A 82 8.01 -17.48 12.96
N SER A 83 7.60 -18.08 11.84
CA SER A 83 6.35 -18.86 11.80
C SER A 83 6.53 -20.27 12.41
N LYS A 84 5.44 -20.78 13.03
CA LYS A 84 5.27 -22.13 13.61
C LYS A 84 6.45 -22.60 14.48
N SER A 85 6.55 -22.07 15.71
CA SER A 85 7.50 -22.49 16.76
C SER A 85 8.99 -22.56 16.38
N ARG A 86 9.40 -22.04 15.20
CA ARG A 86 10.81 -21.91 14.81
C ARG A 86 11.57 -20.83 15.59
N LYS A 87 10.84 -20.02 16.35
CA LYS A 87 11.36 -19.06 17.33
C LYS A 87 10.90 -19.49 18.72
N ILE A 88 11.82 -19.56 19.66
CA ILE A 88 11.52 -19.86 21.07
C ILE A 88 10.70 -18.71 21.65
N ARG A 89 9.57 -19.06 22.26
CA ARG A 89 8.67 -18.11 22.92
C ARG A 89 8.61 -18.47 24.39
N TYR A 90 8.94 -17.51 25.24
CA TYR A 90 8.91 -17.69 26.69
C TYR A 90 7.49 -17.47 27.22
N HIS A 91 6.56 -18.35 26.83
CA HIS A 91 5.23 -18.42 27.42
C HIS A 91 5.16 -19.59 28.39
N VAL A 92 4.54 -19.38 29.54
CA VAL A 92 4.25 -20.45 30.48
C VAL A 92 3.07 -21.25 29.93
N HIS A 93 3.22 -22.56 29.83
CA HIS A 93 2.18 -23.47 29.38
C HIS A 93 1.58 -24.19 30.58
N GLU A 94 0.27 -24.06 30.78
CA GLU A 94 -0.45 -24.56 31.96
C GLU A 94 -0.25 -26.07 32.19
N LYS A 95 -0.21 -26.85 31.12
CA LYS A 95 -0.12 -28.32 31.19
C LYS A 95 1.26 -28.87 31.59
N ILE A 96 2.33 -28.10 31.40
CA ILE A 96 3.71 -28.56 31.67
C ILE A 96 4.29 -27.96 32.96
N PHE A 97 3.65 -26.93 33.53
CA PHE A 97 4.17 -26.17 34.66
C PHE A 97 4.50 -27.03 35.89
N ASN A 98 3.76 -28.13 36.11
CA ASN A 98 3.98 -29.05 37.22
C ASN A 98 3.96 -30.52 36.77
N PHE A 99 4.57 -30.82 35.63
CA PHE A 99 4.56 -32.18 35.07
C PHE A 99 5.40 -33.17 35.90
N MET A 100 6.49 -32.70 36.51
CA MET A 100 7.38 -33.52 37.33
C MET A 100 7.93 -32.72 38.51
N ALA A 101 8.13 -33.39 39.65
CA ALA A 101 8.85 -32.82 40.78
C ALA A 101 10.38 -32.84 40.52
N PRO A 102 11.13 -31.86 41.02
CA PRO A 102 12.58 -31.88 40.92
C PRO A 102 13.15 -33.03 41.73
N LEU A 103 14.10 -33.76 41.13
CA LEU A 103 14.85 -34.80 41.82
C LEU A 103 16.16 -34.21 42.37
N PRO A 104 16.54 -34.56 43.61
CA PRO A 104 17.83 -34.17 44.13
C PRO A 104 18.93 -34.84 43.30
N MET A 105 19.91 -34.03 42.88
CA MET A 105 21.08 -34.51 42.17
C MET A 105 22.27 -34.45 43.12
N ASP A 106 22.78 -35.61 43.51
CA ASP A 106 24.00 -35.71 44.29
C ASP A 106 25.20 -35.60 43.35
N LEU A 107 25.74 -34.39 43.21
CA LEU A 107 26.96 -34.19 42.44
C LEU A 107 28.15 -34.73 43.23
N PRO A 108 29.03 -35.54 42.61
CA PRO A 108 30.23 -35.99 43.29
C PRO A 108 31.12 -34.80 43.64
N PRO A 109 31.78 -34.79 44.81
CA PRO A 109 32.54 -33.64 45.31
C PRO A 109 33.74 -33.27 44.41
N ILE A 110 34.16 -34.16 43.50
CA ILE A 110 35.24 -33.93 42.54
C ILE A 110 34.78 -33.20 41.27
N ALA A 111 33.48 -33.14 40.99
CA ALA A 111 32.91 -32.53 39.79
C ALA A 111 33.42 -31.09 39.50
N PRO A 112 33.43 -30.13 40.44
CA PRO A 112 33.89 -28.77 40.15
C PRO A 112 35.34 -28.73 39.66
N LYS A 113 36.23 -29.50 40.30
CA LYS A 113 37.65 -29.60 39.93
C LYS A 113 37.85 -30.25 38.56
N LEU A 114 36.98 -31.19 38.18
CA LEU A 114 36.99 -31.77 36.83
C LEU A 114 36.49 -30.75 35.80
N PHE A 115 35.45 -29.97 36.13
CA PHE A 115 34.89 -28.95 35.24
C PHE A 115 35.89 -27.86 34.85
N GLU A 116 36.74 -27.46 35.78
CA GLU A 116 37.82 -26.51 35.54
C GLU A 116 38.85 -27.01 34.52
N ASN A 117 39.09 -28.33 34.46
CA ASN A 117 40.19 -28.92 33.70
C ASN A 117 39.77 -29.60 32.39
N PHE A 118 38.47 -29.70 32.07
CA PHE A 118 37.98 -30.43 30.88
C PHE A 118 38.55 -29.93 29.56
N PHE A 119 38.68 -28.60 29.39
CA PHE A 119 39.01 -28.01 28.09
C PHE A 119 40.43 -27.44 28.01
N GLY A 120 41.28 -27.71 29.00
CA GLY A 120 42.65 -27.17 29.04
C GLY A 120 42.71 -25.64 29.00
N LEU A 121 41.57 -24.97 29.22
CA LEU A 121 41.45 -23.53 29.27
C LEU A 121 42.06 -23.08 30.59
N LYS A 122 43.30 -22.60 30.54
CA LYS A 122 43.91 -21.95 31.70
C LYS A 122 43.07 -20.72 32.03
N THR A 123 42.21 -20.81 33.04
CA THR A 123 41.52 -19.64 33.56
C THR A 123 42.60 -18.71 34.14
N PRO A 124 42.74 -17.48 33.64
CA PRO A 124 43.64 -16.53 34.27
C PRO A 124 43.11 -16.28 35.69
N LYS A 125 43.96 -16.52 36.68
CA LYS A 125 43.67 -16.25 38.10
C LYS A 125 43.20 -14.79 38.21
N PRO A 126 41.93 -14.51 38.60
CA PRO A 126 41.52 -13.13 38.77
C PRO A 126 42.38 -12.52 39.88
N ALA A 127 43.03 -11.40 39.57
CA ALA A 127 43.80 -10.66 40.55
C ALA A 127 42.90 -10.36 41.75
N SER A 128 43.31 -10.81 42.93
CA SER A 128 42.61 -10.53 44.17
C SER A 128 42.53 -9.02 44.34
N VAL A 129 41.33 -8.46 44.21
CA VAL A 129 41.05 -7.09 44.65
C VAL A 129 41.03 -7.15 46.18
N VAL A 130 42.05 -6.53 46.77
CA VAL A 130 42.24 -6.31 48.21
C VAL A 130 41.29 -5.23 48.69
#